data_AF-A0A552LDB9-F1
#
_entry.id   AF-A0A552LDB9-F1
#
_cell.length_a   1.000
_cell.length_b   1.000
_cell.length_c   1.000
_cell.angle_alpha   90.00
_cell.angle_beta   90.00
_cell.angle_gamma   90.00
#
_symmetry.space_group_name_H-M   'P 1'
#
loop_
_entity.id
_entity.type
_entity.pdbx_description
1 polymer ?
#
loop_
_entity_poly.entity_id
_entity_poly.type
_entity_poly.pdbx_seq_one_letter_code
_entity_poly.pdbx_strand_id
1 'polypeptide(L)'
;MLDQMMKMLEGQQIGPYRLNKFLGAGSFGGVFHASEMVRNTSVQEVAVKVIPESSDDKLIELKNARKLEHSNLIKAYSVGEFTFLNTEMLYLVMELAQGSLENHIAKGSLSADEIKNITAQVAQGLNYLHGQNKVHRDLKPGNILKVNQQYKLADFGLIRTLNNKSHTQTVHNSGTIIYMPPEAFRGDISSAWDLWSLGIMLIEMTTNQLPYKFNNDINQLMAKVMNCELQIPSLPKEFKPIIEGCLQKDRKQRWTAQQVLNALQPVGWNSPPSPPPAPAAVKKPVSPIPLIASPTPFTEKISNGVTLEMVSLPAGQFLMGSPDSDSDAGDWEKPQHQVKVNSFAIGKYPVTQAQYQAVMGTNPSYFKNNPQNPVERVSWNDAQAFCQKLSQITGKTYRLPTEAEWEYACRAGTTTRYYFGDDASQLGDYAWYSANSQSKTHPVGQKKPNAWGLYDMIGNVWEWCEDDWHDNYIGAPKDGSAWPINNDNRSHLKCLRGGSWNSYKAPDYCRSAIRSRNLPSYDNYSRGFRVVCGAGRTL
;
A
#
# COMPACT_ATOMS: atom_id res chain seq x y z
N MET A 1 22.17 -13.91 24.09
CA MET A 1 21.09 -14.52 24.90
C MET A 1 20.26 -15.49 24.06
N LEU A 2 19.73 -15.08 22.89
CA LEU A 2 18.98 -15.97 21.99
C LEU A 2 19.77 -17.21 21.53
N ASP A 3 21.01 -17.05 21.06
CA ASP A 3 21.87 -18.18 20.63
C ASP A 3 22.13 -19.22 21.72
N GLN A 4 22.31 -18.76 22.96
CA GLN A 4 22.54 -19.66 24.10
C GLN A 4 21.29 -20.46 24.41
N MET A 5 20.11 -19.82 24.40
CA MET A 5 18.82 -20.50 24.56
C MET A 5 18.57 -21.51 23.43
N MET A 6 18.84 -21.14 22.17
CA MET A 6 18.67 -22.04 21.03
C MET A 6 19.61 -23.25 21.12
N LYS A 7 20.86 -23.06 21.54
CA LYS A 7 21.79 -24.19 21.76
C LYS A 7 21.27 -25.20 22.80
N MET A 8 20.47 -24.78 23.78
CA MET A 8 19.87 -25.71 24.76
C MET A 8 18.81 -26.63 24.16
N LEU A 9 18.25 -26.28 23.00
CA LEU A 9 17.30 -27.12 22.27
C LEU A 9 17.99 -28.22 21.46
N GLU A 10 19.31 -28.15 21.26
CA GLU A 10 20.06 -29.20 20.58
C GLU A 10 19.98 -30.51 21.39
N GLY A 11 19.65 -31.60 20.69
CA GLY A 11 19.37 -32.92 21.24
C GLY A 11 17.92 -33.15 21.69
N GLN A 12 17.10 -32.09 21.82
CA GLN A 12 15.71 -32.20 22.25
C GLN A 12 14.80 -32.76 21.16
N GLN A 13 13.67 -33.35 21.56
CA GLN A 13 12.63 -33.79 20.65
C GLN A 13 11.40 -32.88 20.76
N ILE A 14 10.93 -32.37 19.63
CA ILE A 14 9.71 -31.55 19.51
C ILE A 14 8.73 -32.24 18.56
N GLY A 15 7.61 -32.73 19.10
CA GLY A 15 6.69 -33.60 18.37
C GLY A 15 7.43 -34.83 17.79
N PRO A 16 7.34 -35.09 16.47
CA PRO A 16 8.06 -36.19 15.83
C PRO A 16 9.51 -35.83 15.48
N TYR A 17 10.00 -34.62 15.72
CA TYR A 17 11.30 -34.16 15.22
C TYR A 17 12.36 -34.12 16.33
N ARG A 18 13.51 -34.75 16.11
CA ARG A 18 14.69 -34.62 16.98
C ARG A 18 15.64 -33.56 16.44
N LEU A 19 15.90 -32.52 17.23
CA LEU A 19 16.79 -31.41 16.87
C LEU A 19 18.25 -31.85 17.03
N ASN A 20 18.91 -32.28 15.95
CA ASN A 20 20.22 -32.92 16.03
C ASN A 20 21.37 -31.93 16.19
N LYS A 21 21.37 -30.83 15.43
CA LYS A 21 22.46 -29.86 15.41
C LYS A 21 21.93 -28.45 15.17
N PHE A 22 22.34 -27.50 15.98
CA PHE A 22 22.07 -26.09 15.75
C PHE A 22 22.90 -25.56 14.57
N LEU A 23 22.23 -24.99 13.55
CA LEU A 23 22.87 -24.49 12.34
C LEU A 23 23.15 -22.98 12.41
N GLY A 24 22.36 -22.22 13.17
CA GLY A 24 22.53 -20.79 13.36
C GLY A 24 21.25 -20.10 13.81
N ALA A 25 21.37 -18.85 14.27
CA ALA A 25 20.24 -18.00 14.61
C ALA A 25 20.24 -16.73 13.77
N GLY A 26 19.02 -16.24 13.48
CA GLY A 26 18.77 -14.94 12.87
C GLY A 26 17.83 -14.13 13.75
N SER A 27 17.39 -12.97 13.23
CA SER A 27 16.50 -12.04 13.93
C SER A 27 15.14 -12.65 14.35
N PHE A 28 14.76 -13.78 13.76
CA PHE A 28 13.44 -14.41 13.93
C PHE A 28 13.51 -15.81 14.56
N GLY A 29 14.65 -16.21 15.12
CA GLY A 29 14.81 -17.49 15.81
C GLY A 29 15.99 -18.33 15.33
N GLY A 30 16.01 -19.60 15.74
CA GLY A 30 17.11 -20.55 15.50
C GLY A 30 16.74 -21.65 14.50
N VAL A 31 17.68 -22.07 13.67
CA VAL A 31 17.49 -23.16 12.71
C VAL A 31 18.34 -24.37 13.11
N PHE A 32 17.74 -25.55 13.03
CA PHE A 32 18.36 -26.83 13.38
C PHE A 32 18.31 -27.79 12.22
N HIS A 33 19.36 -28.58 12.07
CA HIS A 33 19.29 -29.87 11.39
C HIS A 33 18.55 -30.84 12.30
N ALA A 34 17.53 -31.52 11.79
CA ALA A 34 16.69 -32.41 12.58
C ALA A 34 16.28 -33.65 11.80
N SER A 35 16.00 -34.72 12.54
CA SER A 35 15.43 -35.95 11.99
C SER A 35 13.97 -36.04 12.35
N GLU A 36 13.11 -36.35 11.39
CA GLU A 36 11.77 -36.88 11.67
C GLU A 36 11.89 -38.32 12.15
N MET A 37 11.32 -38.59 13.31
CA MET A 37 11.46 -39.84 14.05
C MET A 37 10.13 -40.60 14.06
N VAL A 38 10.17 -41.84 13.58
CA VAL A 38 9.04 -42.80 13.71
C VAL A 38 9.55 -44.04 14.43
N ARG A 39 8.96 -44.36 15.60
CA ARG A 39 9.39 -45.49 16.45
C ARG A 39 10.91 -45.48 16.70
N ASN A 40 11.48 -44.32 17.03
CA ASN A 40 12.92 -44.09 17.25
C ASN A 40 13.84 -44.33 16.04
N THR A 41 13.29 -44.43 14.83
CA THR A 41 14.06 -44.49 13.58
C THR A 41 13.94 -43.17 12.83
N SER A 42 15.06 -42.61 12.36
CA SER A 42 15.04 -41.45 11.46
C SER A 42 14.48 -41.88 10.10
N VAL A 43 13.44 -41.19 9.65
CA VAL A 43 12.80 -41.45 8.33
C VAL A 43 13.03 -40.33 7.33
N GLN A 44 13.36 -39.12 7.80
CA GLN A 44 13.63 -37.97 6.94
C GLN A 44 14.51 -36.95 7.69
N GLU A 45 15.56 -36.45 7.03
CA GLU A 45 16.32 -35.30 7.52
C GLU A 45 15.70 -33.99 7.00
N VAL A 46 15.54 -33.03 7.90
CA VAL A 46 14.83 -31.77 7.69
C VAL A 46 15.56 -30.61 8.34
N ALA A 47 15.23 -29.39 7.93
CA ALA A 47 15.57 -28.18 8.68
C ALA A 47 14.37 -27.77 9.54
N VAL A 48 14.58 -27.47 10.82
CA VAL A 48 13.53 -26.96 11.71
C VAL A 48 13.91 -25.58 12.21
N LYS A 49 13.09 -24.59 11.88
CA LYS A 49 13.23 -23.23 12.39
C LYS A 49 12.34 -23.05 13.62
N VAL A 50 12.96 -22.84 14.77
CA VAL A 50 12.31 -22.53 16.05
C VAL A 50 12.18 -21.03 16.19
N ILE A 51 10.98 -20.57 16.51
CA ILE A 51 10.60 -19.16 16.60
C ILE A 51 10.14 -18.91 18.05
N PRO A 52 10.85 -18.07 18.83
CA PRO A 52 10.61 -17.87 20.26
C PRO A 52 9.39 -16.98 20.55
N GLU A 53 8.50 -16.80 19.59
CA GLU A 53 7.30 -15.99 19.68
C GLU A 53 6.10 -16.85 19.23
N SER A 54 5.11 -16.98 20.11
CA SER A 54 3.85 -17.67 19.84
C SER A 54 2.71 -16.64 19.85
N SER A 55 2.38 -16.12 18.67
CA SER A 55 1.23 -15.24 18.44
C SER A 55 0.37 -15.78 17.30
N ASP A 56 -0.94 -15.55 17.35
CA ASP A 56 -1.87 -16.01 16.32
C ASP A 56 -1.50 -15.47 14.93
N ASP A 57 -1.08 -14.21 14.85
CA ASP A 57 -0.59 -13.59 13.62
C ASP A 57 0.62 -14.31 13.05
N LYS A 58 1.58 -14.70 13.91
CA LYS A 58 2.77 -15.42 13.48
C LYS A 58 2.43 -16.85 13.03
N LEU A 59 1.51 -17.52 13.72
CA LEU A 59 1.03 -18.83 13.32
C LEU A 59 0.32 -18.78 11.95
N ILE A 60 -0.48 -17.76 11.68
CA ILE A 60 -1.13 -17.53 10.38
C ILE A 60 -0.07 -17.30 9.28
N GLU A 61 0.97 -16.52 9.57
CA GLU A 61 2.09 -16.27 8.64
C GLU A 61 2.77 -17.58 8.24
N LEU A 62 3.12 -18.44 9.20
CA LEU A 62 3.75 -19.73 8.95
C LEU A 62 2.83 -20.70 8.19
N LYS A 63 1.54 -20.73 8.55
CA LYS A 63 0.53 -21.51 7.82
C LYS A 63 0.40 -21.07 6.36
N ASN A 64 0.55 -19.78 6.07
CA ASN A 64 0.53 -19.25 4.72
C ASN A 64 1.83 -19.52 3.95
N ALA A 65 2.99 -19.49 4.62
CA ALA A 65 4.26 -19.89 4.02
C ALA A 65 4.23 -21.36 3.56
N ARG A 66 3.58 -22.25 4.32
CA ARG A 66 3.38 -23.66 3.94
C ARG A 66 2.59 -23.87 2.65
N LYS A 67 1.75 -22.91 2.25
CA LYS A 67 0.94 -23.00 1.01
C LYS A 67 1.73 -22.65 -0.24
N LEU A 68 2.97 -22.15 -0.10
CA LEU A 68 3.80 -21.75 -1.23
C LEU A 68 4.51 -22.97 -1.81
N GLU A 69 4.24 -23.27 -3.08
CA GLU A 69 4.87 -24.37 -3.79
C GLU A 69 5.49 -23.90 -5.12
N HIS A 70 6.82 -23.89 -5.18
CA HIS A 70 7.56 -23.56 -6.38
C HIS A 70 8.97 -24.18 -6.32
N SER A 71 9.55 -24.55 -7.47
CA SER A 71 10.88 -25.20 -7.54
C SER A 71 12.01 -24.35 -6.94
N ASN A 72 11.86 -23.03 -6.99
CA ASN A 72 12.85 -22.06 -6.49
C ASN A 72 12.47 -21.43 -5.14
N LEU A 73 11.58 -22.07 -4.38
CA LEU A 73 11.27 -21.70 -3.00
C LEU A 73 11.59 -22.88 -2.08
N ILE A 74 12.10 -22.58 -0.89
CA ILE A 74 12.28 -23.60 0.15
C ILE A 74 10.94 -24.21 0.52
N LYS A 75 10.80 -25.52 0.39
CA LYS A 75 9.58 -26.23 0.73
C LYS A 75 9.40 -26.28 2.24
N ALA A 76 8.24 -25.82 2.71
CA ALA A 76 7.79 -26.00 4.09
C ALA A 76 6.88 -27.22 4.20
N TYR A 77 7.17 -28.13 5.12
CA TYR A 77 6.43 -29.37 5.32
C TYR A 77 5.33 -29.24 6.37
N SER A 78 5.66 -28.70 7.54
CA SER A 78 4.75 -28.62 8.67
C SER A 78 5.05 -27.43 9.58
N VAL A 79 4.04 -27.04 10.35
CA VAL A 79 4.13 -25.99 11.38
C VAL A 79 3.54 -26.59 12.64
N GLY A 80 4.16 -26.32 13.78
CA GLY A 80 3.63 -26.72 15.08
C GLY A 80 4.05 -25.77 16.18
N GLU A 81 3.63 -26.11 17.39
CA GLU A 81 3.92 -25.38 18.62
C GLU A 81 4.49 -26.35 19.65
N PHE A 82 5.29 -25.82 20.57
CA PHE A 82 5.79 -26.56 21.73
C PHE A 82 6.16 -25.59 22.85
N THR A 83 6.27 -26.11 24.07
CA THR A 83 6.69 -25.32 25.22
C THR A 83 8.09 -25.72 25.65
N PHE A 84 8.95 -24.73 25.88
CA PHE A 84 10.28 -24.93 26.44
C PHE A 84 10.57 -23.87 27.51
N LEU A 85 10.99 -24.29 28.70
CA LEU A 85 11.23 -23.40 29.86
C LEU A 85 10.05 -22.44 30.11
N ASN A 86 8.82 -22.97 30.13
CA ASN A 86 7.57 -22.21 30.31
C ASN A 86 7.32 -21.13 29.25
N THR A 87 7.98 -21.20 28.10
CA THR A 87 7.76 -20.30 26.96
C THR A 87 7.16 -21.11 25.82
N GLU A 88 6.02 -20.67 25.31
CA GLU A 88 5.42 -21.22 24.09
C GLU A 88 6.17 -20.71 22.86
N MET A 89 6.54 -21.63 21.98
CA MET A 89 7.31 -21.36 20.78
C MET A 89 6.67 -22.05 19.58
N LEU A 90 6.82 -21.43 18.41
CA LEU A 90 6.41 -22.02 17.14
C LEU A 90 7.61 -22.67 16.46
N TYR A 91 7.36 -23.68 15.63
CA TYR A 91 8.38 -24.21 14.74
C TYR A 91 7.84 -24.43 13.32
N LEU A 92 8.72 -24.21 12.34
CA LEU A 92 8.48 -24.45 10.92
C LEU A 92 9.47 -25.51 10.42
N VAL A 93 8.95 -26.60 9.89
CA VAL A 93 9.73 -27.71 9.30
C VAL A 93 9.86 -27.49 7.81
N MET A 94 11.08 -27.60 7.29
CA MET A 94 11.45 -27.24 5.93
C MET A 94 12.39 -28.27 5.32
N GLU A 95 12.52 -28.23 3.99
CA GLU A 95 13.57 -28.99 3.31
C GLU A 95 14.96 -28.57 3.78
N LEU A 96 15.84 -29.57 3.93
CA LEU A 96 17.22 -29.35 4.36
C LEU A 96 18.08 -28.96 3.15
N ALA A 97 18.81 -27.85 3.27
CA ALA A 97 19.74 -27.35 2.26
C ALA A 97 21.19 -27.71 2.58
N GLN A 98 22.03 -27.85 1.54
CA GLN A 98 23.47 -28.11 1.71
C GLN A 98 24.28 -26.87 2.14
N GLY A 99 23.74 -25.67 1.94
CA GLY A 99 24.36 -24.40 2.34
C GLY A 99 23.71 -23.19 1.67
N SER A 100 24.12 -21.98 2.06
CA SER A 100 23.65 -20.73 1.44
C SER A 100 24.56 -20.27 0.29
N LEU A 101 24.06 -19.36 -0.54
CA LEU A 101 24.84 -18.67 -1.57
C LEU A 101 25.96 -17.83 -0.95
N GLU A 102 25.74 -17.25 0.24
CA GLU A 102 26.80 -16.57 1.01
C GLU A 102 27.99 -17.50 1.28
N ASN A 103 27.74 -18.75 1.70
CA ASN A 103 28.80 -19.74 1.88
C ASN A 103 29.47 -20.12 0.56
N HIS A 104 28.76 -20.03 -0.56
CA HIS A 104 29.32 -20.32 -1.88
C HIS A 104 30.24 -19.20 -2.36
N ILE A 105 29.80 -17.94 -2.28
CA ILE A 105 30.60 -16.75 -2.61
C ILE A 105 31.87 -16.70 -1.73
N ALA A 106 31.76 -17.03 -0.44
CA ALA A 106 32.90 -17.05 0.47
C ALA A 106 33.99 -18.08 0.11
N LYS A 107 33.66 -19.13 -0.66
CA LYS A 107 34.62 -20.16 -1.09
C LYS A 107 35.40 -19.79 -2.35
N GLY A 108 34.99 -18.76 -3.08
CA GLY A 108 35.65 -18.33 -4.31
C GLY A 108 34.72 -17.64 -5.29
N SER A 109 35.29 -17.20 -6.42
CA SER A 109 34.54 -16.50 -7.46
C SER A 109 33.65 -17.46 -8.24
N LEU A 110 32.43 -17.03 -8.55
CA LEU A 110 31.48 -17.77 -9.38
C LEU A 110 31.76 -17.53 -10.86
N SER A 111 31.60 -18.56 -11.69
CA SER A 111 31.66 -18.38 -13.16
C SER A 111 30.45 -17.60 -13.67
N ALA A 112 30.57 -16.98 -14.84
CA ALA A 112 29.47 -16.23 -15.46
C ALA A 112 28.21 -17.09 -15.66
N ASP A 113 28.37 -18.35 -16.05
CA ASP A 113 27.25 -19.28 -16.27
C ASP A 113 26.58 -19.67 -14.95
N GLU A 114 27.36 -19.84 -13.87
CA GLU A 114 26.80 -20.05 -12.54
C GLU A 114 26.01 -18.83 -12.07
N ILE A 115 26.54 -17.62 -12.26
CA ILE A 115 25.85 -16.37 -11.88
C ILE A 115 24.55 -16.22 -12.66
N LYS A 116 24.55 -16.48 -13.98
CA LYS A 116 23.32 -16.48 -14.79
C LYS A 116 22.31 -17.51 -14.28
N ASN A 117 22.75 -18.72 -13.98
CA ASN A 117 21.90 -19.79 -13.47
C ASN A 117 21.28 -19.43 -12.11
N ILE A 118 22.09 -18.91 -11.17
CA ILE A 118 21.62 -18.45 -9.86
C ILE A 118 20.59 -17.32 -10.04
N THR A 119 20.90 -16.33 -10.88
CA THR A 119 20.04 -15.16 -11.12
C THR A 119 18.71 -15.57 -11.72
N ALA A 120 18.71 -16.49 -12.69
CA ALA A 120 17.50 -17.03 -13.29
C ALA A 120 16.62 -17.73 -12.24
N GLN A 121 17.22 -18.58 -11.40
CA GLN A 121 16.48 -19.31 -10.37
C GLN A 121 15.91 -18.39 -9.29
N VAL A 122 16.67 -17.37 -8.85
CA VAL A 122 16.17 -16.34 -7.92
C VAL A 122 15.04 -15.54 -8.55
N ALA A 123 15.20 -15.10 -9.81
CA ALA A 123 14.15 -14.35 -10.51
C ALA A 123 12.89 -15.19 -10.76
N GLN A 124 13.01 -16.49 -11.03
CA GLN A 124 11.86 -17.41 -11.12
C GLN A 124 11.09 -17.48 -9.79
N GLY A 125 11.80 -17.65 -8.68
CA GLY A 125 11.20 -17.65 -7.34
C GLY A 125 10.51 -16.34 -6.99
N LEU A 126 11.15 -15.20 -7.29
CA LEU A 126 10.58 -13.87 -7.08
C LEU A 126 9.34 -13.64 -7.95
N ASN A 127 9.39 -14.02 -9.24
CA ASN A 127 8.26 -13.87 -10.15
C ASN A 127 7.02 -14.62 -9.66
N TYR A 128 7.21 -15.84 -9.16
CA TYR A 128 6.14 -16.62 -8.52
C TYR A 128 5.59 -15.92 -7.27
N LEU A 129 6.45 -15.46 -6.36
CA LEU A 129 6.01 -14.75 -5.15
C LEU A 129 5.25 -13.46 -5.47
N HIS A 130 5.77 -12.66 -6.41
CA HIS A 130 5.17 -11.41 -6.85
C HIS A 130 3.81 -11.65 -7.51
N GLY A 131 3.67 -12.73 -8.30
CA GLY A 131 2.38 -13.16 -8.84
C GLY A 131 1.34 -13.55 -7.79
N GLN A 132 1.77 -13.82 -6.55
CA GLN A 132 0.90 -14.06 -5.39
C GLN A 132 0.81 -12.88 -4.44
N ASN A 133 1.21 -11.67 -4.87
CA ASN A 133 1.19 -10.45 -4.07
C ASN A 133 2.02 -10.57 -2.77
N LYS A 134 3.13 -11.31 -2.83
CA LYS A 134 4.06 -11.53 -1.73
C LYS A 134 5.41 -10.94 -2.08
N VAL A 135 6.01 -10.19 -1.16
CA VAL A 135 7.36 -9.60 -1.31
C VAL A 135 8.29 -10.21 -0.29
N HIS A 136 9.51 -10.58 -0.70
CA HIS A 136 10.48 -11.27 0.15
C HIS A 136 11.09 -10.36 1.22
N ARG A 137 11.48 -9.13 0.83
CA ARG A 137 11.97 -8.01 1.67
C ARG A 137 13.31 -8.18 2.39
N ASP A 138 13.80 -9.41 2.54
CA ASP A 138 15.14 -9.72 3.08
C ASP A 138 15.94 -10.57 2.09
N LEU A 139 15.92 -10.20 0.81
CA LEU A 139 16.70 -10.92 -0.20
C LEU A 139 18.19 -10.57 -0.03
N LYS A 140 19.00 -11.60 0.24
CA LYS A 140 20.46 -11.52 0.41
C LYS A 140 21.07 -12.91 0.18
N PRO A 141 22.39 -13.05 -0.05
CA PRO A 141 23.00 -14.35 -0.32
C PRO A 141 22.79 -15.39 0.80
N GLY A 142 22.71 -14.95 2.05
CA GLY A 142 22.42 -15.83 3.19
C GLY A 142 21.04 -16.50 3.14
N ASN A 143 20.08 -15.87 2.44
CA ASN A 143 18.70 -16.35 2.29
C ASN A 143 18.44 -17.06 0.95
N ILE A 144 19.48 -17.30 0.14
CA ILE A 144 19.40 -18.16 -1.04
C ILE A 144 20.09 -19.47 -0.71
N LEU A 145 19.31 -20.55 -0.62
CA LEU A 145 19.80 -21.85 -0.21
C LEU A 145 19.95 -22.77 -1.41
N LYS A 146 21.01 -23.58 -1.38
CA LYS A 146 21.25 -24.62 -2.39
C LYS A 146 20.66 -25.94 -1.88
N VAL A 147 19.72 -26.49 -2.65
CA VAL A 147 19.16 -27.83 -2.47
C VAL A 147 19.44 -28.63 -3.73
N ASN A 148 20.37 -29.58 -3.63
CA ASN A 148 20.90 -30.32 -4.77
C ASN A 148 21.50 -29.34 -5.81
N GLN A 149 20.96 -29.31 -7.03
CA GLN A 149 21.40 -28.41 -8.11
C GLN A 149 20.53 -27.15 -8.24
N GLN A 150 19.59 -26.93 -7.31
CA GLN A 150 18.68 -25.79 -7.34
C GLN A 150 19.01 -24.75 -6.27
N TYR A 151 18.90 -23.49 -6.65
CA TYR A 151 18.91 -22.36 -5.73
C TYR A 151 17.48 -21.95 -5.42
N LYS A 152 17.20 -21.79 -4.13
CA LYS A 152 15.86 -21.60 -3.60
C LYS A 152 15.83 -20.44 -2.61
N LEU A 153 14.79 -19.61 -2.70
CA LEU A 153 14.57 -18.54 -1.73
C LEU A 153 14.14 -19.14 -0.40
N ALA A 154 14.73 -18.66 0.69
CA ALA A 154 14.50 -19.12 2.06
C ALA A 154 14.20 -17.95 3.00
N ASP A 155 13.82 -18.29 4.22
CA ASP A 155 13.48 -17.33 5.28
C ASP A 155 12.29 -16.42 4.97
N PHE A 156 11.12 -17.07 4.85
CA PHE A 156 9.84 -16.40 4.62
C PHE A 156 9.30 -15.62 5.83
N GLY A 157 10.06 -15.50 6.93
CA GLY A 157 9.62 -14.84 8.17
C GLY A 157 9.39 -13.32 8.06
N LEU A 158 9.61 -12.78 6.85
CA LEU A 158 9.35 -11.41 6.42
C LEU A 158 8.47 -11.33 5.16
N ILE A 159 8.02 -12.47 4.61
CA ILE A 159 7.07 -12.48 3.50
C ILE A 159 5.76 -11.94 4.02
N ARG A 160 5.49 -10.71 3.61
CA ARG A 160 4.22 -10.07 3.87
C ARG A 160 3.40 -10.07 2.60
N THR A 161 2.16 -10.49 2.73
CA THR A 161 1.12 -10.13 1.76
C THR A 161 1.07 -8.61 1.71
N LEU A 162 1.03 -8.02 0.52
CA LEU A 162 0.96 -6.56 0.33
C LEU A 162 -0.15 -5.89 1.18
N ASN A 163 -1.15 -6.67 1.63
CA ASN A 163 -2.32 -6.26 2.40
C ASN A 163 -2.18 -6.36 3.95
N ASN A 164 -1.09 -6.91 4.50
CA ASN A 164 -0.98 -7.17 5.95
C ASN A 164 -0.25 -6.03 6.71
N LYS A 165 -1.01 -5.17 7.40
CA LYS A 165 -0.50 -4.10 8.25
C LYS A 165 -0.18 -4.61 9.66
N SER A 166 1.06 -5.02 9.89
CA SER A 166 1.63 -5.07 11.24
C SER A 166 2.79 -4.09 11.35
N HIS A 167 2.76 -3.18 12.32
CA HIS A 167 3.94 -2.41 12.69
C HIS A 167 4.83 -3.28 13.58
N THR A 168 6.03 -3.61 13.11
CA THR A 168 7.11 -4.02 14.01
C THR A 168 8.45 -3.49 13.53
N GLN A 169 9.13 -2.82 14.47
CA GLN A 169 10.54 -2.52 14.47
C GLN A 169 11.32 -3.84 14.46
N THR A 170 12.05 -4.15 13.39
CA THR A 170 13.34 -4.87 13.46
C THR A 170 13.85 -5.11 12.05
N VAL A 171 14.92 -4.41 11.65
CA VAL A 171 16.15 -5.02 11.13
C VAL A 171 17.31 -4.04 11.39
N HIS A 172 17.80 -3.97 12.62
CA HIS A 172 19.01 -3.21 12.95
C HIS A 172 20.26 -4.09 12.89
N ASN A 173 20.44 -4.82 11.77
CA ASN A 173 21.72 -5.47 11.46
C ASN A 173 22.31 -4.84 10.20
N SER A 174 23.55 -4.34 10.31
CA SER A 174 24.29 -3.67 9.23
C SER A 174 24.32 -4.49 7.94
N GLY A 175 24.40 -5.81 8.05
CA GLY A 175 24.47 -6.75 6.92
C GLY A 175 23.17 -6.91 6.13
N THR A 176 21.99 -6.60 6.67
CA THR A 176 20.76 -6.59 5.87
C THR A 176 20.55 -5.24 5.20
N ILE A 177 20.90 -4.14 5.88
CA ILE A 177 20.70 -2.77 5.38
C ILE A 177 21.37 -2.56 4.01
N ILE A 178 22.53 -3.19 3.79
CA ILE A 178 23.30 -3.02 2.55
C ILE A 178 22.56 -3.53 1.29
N TYR A 179 21.62 -4.48 1.44
CA TYR A 179 20.79 -4.99 0.34
C TYR A 179 19.43 -4.28 0.24
N MET A 180 19.10 -3.37 1.16
CA MET A 180 17.81 -2.70 1.18
C MET A 180 17.73 -1.58 0.12
N PRO A 181 16.55 -1.38 -0.49
CA PRO A 181 16.31 -0.24 -1.37
C PRO A 181 16.20 1.08 -0.59
N PRO A 182 16.38 2.24 -1.26
CA PRO A 182 16.26 3.56 -0.61
C PRO A 182 14.88 3.80 0.01
N GLU A 183 13.81 3.25 -0.55
CA GLU A 183 12.45 3.39 0.01
C GLU A 183 12.18 2.50 1.23
N ALA A 184 13.10 1.62 1.63
CA ALA A 184 12.91 0.74 2.78
C ALA A 184 12.59 1.48 4.08
N PHE A 185 13.06 2.73 4.18
CA PHE A 185 12.89 3.61 5.32
C PHE A 185 11.61 4.47 5.28
N ARG A 186 10.77 4.31 4.25
CA ARG A 186 9.55 5.11 4.02
C ARG A 186 8.25 4.35 4.31
N GLY A 187 8.35 3.05 4.61
CA GLY A 187 7.21 2.19 4.94
C GLY A 187 6.44 1.63 3.73
N ASP A 188 6.92 1.89 2.51
CA ASP A 188 6.34 1.38 1.27
C ASP A 188 6.87 -0.03 0.98
N ILE A 189 5.98 -0.97 0.62
CA ILE A 189 6.37 -2.34 0.25
C ILE A 189 5.91 -2.60 -1.19
N SER A 190 6.81 -3.06 -2.05
CA SER A 190 6.50 -3.44 -3.43
C SER A 190 7.47 -4.52 -3.92
N SER A 191 7.13 -5.23 -4.98
CA SER A 191 8.01 -6.23 -5.62
C SER A 191 9.37 -5.64 -6.02
N ALA A 192 9.42 -4.37 -6.39
CA ALA A 192 10.63 -3.63 -6.74
C ALA A 192 11.68 -3.56 -5.61
N TRP A 193 11.27 -3.87 -4.37
CA TRP A 193 12.19 -4.05 -3.24
C TRP A 193 13.13 -5.21 -3.48
N ASP A 194 12.58 -6.38 -3.83
CA ASP A 194 13.37 -7.60 -4.03
C ASP A 194 14.31 -7.46 -5.23
N LEU A 195 13.92 -6.67 -6.25
CA LEU A 195 14.74 -6.45 -7.43
C LEU A 195 15.91 -5.50 -7.16
N TRP A 196 15.74 -4.52 -6.29
CA TRP A 196 16.90 -3.76 -5.80
C TRP A 196 17.90 -4.68 -5.10
N SER A 197 17.42 -5.50 -4.16
CA SER A 197 18.26 -6.44 -3.43
C SER A 197 18.96 -7.43 -4.37
N LEU A 198 18.27 -7.91 -5.42
CA LEU A 198 18.86 -8.75 -6.47
C LEU A 198 19.97 -8.01 -7.24
N GLY A 199 19.80 -6.72 -7.51
CA GLY A 199 20.82 -5.88 -8.14
C GLY A 199 22.09 -5.76 -7.30
N ILE A 200 21.95 -5.55 -5.98
CA ILE A 200 23.09 -5.52 -5.06
C ILE A 200 23.78 -6.90 -5.00
N MET A 201 23.01 -7.98 -4.91
CA MET A 201 23.54 -9.35 -4.95
C MET A 201 24.31 -9.66 -6.25
N LEU A 202 23.81 -9.20 -7.40
CA LEU A 202 24.49 -9.36 -8.68
C LEU A 202 25.83 -8.63 -8.71
N ILE A 203 25.93 -7.43 -8.14
CA ILE A 203 27.21 -6.72 -8.00
C ILE A 203 28.18 -7.57 -7.17
N GLU A 204 27.73 -8.09 -6.02
CA GLU A 204 28.55 -8.91 -5.16
C GLU A 204 29.03 -10.19 -5.85
N MET A 205 28.13 -10.95 -6.47
CA MET A 205 28.48 -12.19 -7.18
C MET A 205 29.47 -11.95 -8.33
N THR A 206 29.36 -10.82 -9.02
CA THR A 206 30.20 -10.53 -10.20
C THR A 206 31.53 -9.86 -9.88
N THR A 207 31.67 -9.27 -8.69
CA THR A 207 32.86 -8.47 -8.33
C THR A 207 33.52 -8.86 -7.01
N ASN A 208 32.88 -9.72 -6.20
CA ASN A 208 33.20 -9.98 -4.80
C ASN A 208 33.31 -8.70 -3.94
N GLN A 209 32.61 -7.63 -4.35
CA GLN A 209 32.58 -6.35 -3.66
C GLN A 209 31.14 -5.86 -3.51
N LEU A 210 30.85 -5.17 -2.40
CA LEU A 210 29.58 -4.50 -2.19
C LEU A 210 29.67 -3.02 -2.65
N PRO A 211 28.59 -2.42 -3.19
CA PRO A 211 28.62 -1.09 -3.77
C PRO A 211 28.59 0.04 -2.74
N TYR A 212 28.98 -0.22 -1.49
CA TYR A 212 29.02 0.76 -0.41
C TYR A 212 30.35 0.68 0.34
N LYS A 213 31.03 1.81 0.50
CA LYS A 213 32.17 1.97 1.40
C LYS A 213 31.75 2.78 2.61
N PHE A 214 31.93 2.21 3.80
CA PHE A 214 31.60 2.81 5.08
C PHE A 214 32.52 2.21 6.16
N ASN A 215 32.87 2.99 7.18
CA ASN A 215 33.80 2.56 8.23
C ASN A 215 33.08 1.75 9.33
N ASN A 216 32.25 0.79 8.93
CA ASN A 216 31.34 0.04 9.80
C ASN A 216 30.34 0.91 10.59
N ASP A 217 30.18 2.18 10.22
CA ASP A 217 29.15 3.07 10.77
C ASP A 217 27.81 2.83 10.07
N ILE A 218 26.84 2.34 10.84
CA ILE A 218 25.48 2.01 10.38
C ILE A 218 24.72 3.27 9.93
N ASN A 219 24.90 4.40 10.60
CA ASN A 219 24.20 5.64 10.23
C ASN A 219 24.75 6.18 8.90
N GLN A 220 26.06 6.06 8.70
CA GLN A 220 26.70 6.37 7.42
C GLN A 220 26.16 5.47 6.30
N LEU A 221 26.06 4.17 6.55
CA LEU A 221 25.49 3.22 5.57
C LEU A 221 24.03 3.55 5.26
N MET A 222 23.20 3.81 6.29
CA MET A 222 21.79 4.19 6.11
C MET A 222 21.65 5.46 5.26
N ALA A 223 22.44 6.51 5.55
CA ALA A 223 22.41 7.75 4.77
C ALA A 223 22.74 7.50 3.30
N LYS A 224 23.77 6.67 3.03
CA LYS A 224 24.15 6.28 1.67
C LYS A 224 23.06 5.50 0.94
N VAL A 225 22.41 4.55 1.62
CA VAL A 225 21.29 3.79 1.06
C VAL A 225 20.12 4.73 0.74
N MET A 226 19.69 5.58 1.69
CA MET A 226 18.58 6.52 1.50
C MET A 226 18.82 7.51 0.36
N ASN A 227 20.05 8.01 0.22
CA ASN A 227 20.42 8.97 -0.81
C ASN A 227 20.72 8.31 -2.17
N CYS A 228 20.77 6.98 -2.23
CA CYS A 228 21.15 6.20 -3.42
C CYS A 228 22.60 6.47 -3.87
N GLU A 229 23.54 6.57 -2.91
CA GLU A 229 24.98 6.80 -3.15
C GLU A 229 25.74 5.48 -3.38
N LEU A 230 25.54 4.86 -4.55
CA LEU A 230 26.22 3.62 -4.93
C LEU A 230 27.63 3.88 -5.48
N GLN A 231 28.60 3.10 -5.03
CA GLN A 231 29.96 3.00 -5.59
C GLN A 231 30.07 1.70 -6.39
N ILE A 232 29.54 1.72 -7.61
CA ILE A 232 29.49 0.52 -8.46
C ILE A 232 30.88 0.25 -9.06
N PRO A 233 31.50 -0.92 -8.82
CA PRO A 233 32.75 -1.32 -9.48
C PRO A 233 32.57 -1.50 -11.00
N SER A 234 33.67 -1.71 -11.73
CA SER A 234 33.57 -2.03 -13.16
C SER A 234 32.82 -3.35 -13.37
N LEU A 235 31.63 -3.28 -13.95
CA LEU A 235 30.75 -4.45 -14.15
C LEU A 235 31.09 -5.19 -15.45
N PRO A 236 31.02 -6.53 -15.48
CA PRO A 236 31.08 -7.29 -16.73
C PRO A 236 29.92 -6.91 -17.66
N LYS A 237 30.23 -6.79 -18.97
CA LYS A 237 29.27 -6.29 -19.99
C LYS A 237 27.96 -7.08 -20.03
N GLU A 238 28.03 -8.39 -19.76
CA GLU A 238 26.89 -9.29 -19.82
C GLU A 238 25.88 -9.09 -18.67
N PHE A 239 26.32 -8.58 -17.51
CA PHE A 239 25.45 -8.37 -16.34
C PHE A 239 25.03 -6.90 -16.16
N LYS A 240 25.78 -5.97 -16.76
CA LYS A 240 25.56 -4.53 -16.62
C LYS A 240 24.09 -4.09 -16.86
N PRO A 241 23.40 -4.51 -17.94
CA PRO A 241 22.02 -4.07 -18.17
C PRO A 241 21.04 -4.57 -17.10
N ILE A 242 21.26 -5.79 -16.60
CA ILE A 242 20.42 -6.40 -15.56
C ILE A 242 20.61 -5.63 -14.25
N ILE A 243 21.87 -5.35 -13.88
CA ILE A 243 22.20 -4.60 -12.66
C ILE A 243 21.64 -3.18 -12.74
N GLU A 244 21.81 -2.48 -13.86
CA GLU A 244 21.25 -1.13 -14.06
C GLU A 244 19.72 -1.13 -14.06
N GLY A 245 19.09 -2.17 -14.62
CA GLY A 245 17.64 -2.36 -14.58
C GLY A 245 17.12 -2.59 -13.16
N CYS A 246 17.84 -3.36 -12.34
CA CYS A 246 17.48 -3.63 -10.95
C CYS A 246 17.72 -2.43 -10.02
N LEU A 247 18.74 -1.60 -10.28
CA LEU A 247 19.16 -0.49 -9.40
C LEU A 247 18.64 0.88 -9.84
N GLN A 248 17.54 0.93 -10.58
CA GLN A 248 16.87 2.21 -10.88
C GLN A 248 16.43 2.90 -9.59
N LYS A 249 16.80 4.16 -9.41
CA LYS A 249 16.43 4.93 -8.21
C LYS A 249 14.91 5.02 -8.03
N ASP A 250 14.21 5.27 -9.13
CA ASP A 250 12.75 5.15 -9.20
C ASP A 250 12.34 3.68 -9.27
N ARG A 251 11.65 3.20 -8.23
CA ARG A 251 11.14 1.83 -8.14
C ARG A 251 10.21 1.44 -9.30
N LYS A 252 9.53 2.40 -9.94
CA LYS A 252 8.65 2.13 -11.10
C LYS A 252 9.44 1.84 -12.38
N GLN A 253 10.67 2.32 -12.46
CA GLN A 253 11.57 2.06 -13.59
C GLN A 253 12.40 0.79 -13.36
N ARG A 254 12.42 0.26 -12.13
CA ARG A 254 13.12 -1.00 -11.84
C ARG A 254 12.50 -2.14 -12.62
N TRP A 255 13.37 -2.99 -13.13
CA TRP A 255 12.95 -4.19 -13.81
C TRP A 255 12.11 -5.07 -12.88
N THR A 256 11.19 -5.81 -13.47
CA THR A 256 10.47 -6.91 -12.84
C THR A 256 11.31 -8.19 -12.89
N ALA A 257 10.98 -9.18 -12.05
CA ALA A 257 11.60 -10.49 -12.12
C ALA A 257 11.47 -11.13 -13.51
N GLN A 258 10.33 -10.94 -14.19
CA GLN A 258 10.15 -11.41 -15.57
C GLN A 258 11.09 -10.72 -16.57
N GLN A 259 11.34 -9.42 -16.44
CA GLN A 259 12.29 -8.70 -17.30
C GLN A 259 13.72 -9.18 -17.09
N VAL A 260 14.11 -9.47 -15.84
CA VAL A 260 15.40 -10.10 -15.53
C VAL A 260 15.51 -11.47 -16.22
N LEU A 261 14.46 -12.30 -16.16
CA LEU A 261 14.44 -13.61 -16.84
C LEU A 261 14.58 -13.48 -18.35
N ASN A 262 13.88 -12.52 -18.96
CA ASN A 262 13.94 -12.29 -20.40
C ASN A 262 15.36 -11.87 -20.84
N ALA A 263 16.06 -11.08 -20.02
CA ALA A 263 17.43 -10.64 -20.30
C ALA A 263 18.48 -11.77 -20.19
N LEU A 264 18.15 -12.89 -19.53
CA LEU A 264 19.04 -14.04 -19.35
C LEU A 264 18.88 -15.11 -20.45
N GLN A 265 17.87 -15.03 -21.32
CA GLN A 265 17.64 -16.03 -22.37
C GLN A 265 18.61 -15.86 -23.56
N PRO A 266 19.16 -16.96 -24.12
CA PRO A 266 20.02 -16.91 -25.28
C PRO A 266 19.19 -16.77 -26.57
N VAL A 267 18.71 -15.57 -26.88
CA VAL A 267 18.19 -15.22 -28.21
C VAL A 267 18.67 -13.82 -28.60
N GLY A 268 19.49 -13.76 -29.65
CA GLY A 268 19.74 -12.60 -30.51
C GLY A 268 19.76 -11.23 -29.82
N TRP A 269 20.91 -10.86 -29.25
CA TRP A 269 21.15 -9.55 -28.67
C TRP A 269 21.23 -8.47 -29.77
N ASN A 270 20.07 -8.05 -30.26
CA ASN A 270 19.92 -6.83 -31.05
C ASN A 270 19.05 -5.86 -30.24
N SER A 271 19.74 -5.00 -29.49
CA SER A 271 19.24 -3.90 -28.66
C SER A 271 18.76 -4.24 -27.24
N PRO A 272 19.04 -3.37 -26.24
CA PRO A 272 18.50 -3.51 -24.89
C PRO A 272 16.96 -3.45 -24.94
N PRO A 273 16.25 -4.18 -24.07
CA PRO A 273 14.81 -4.00 -23.93
C PRO A 273 14.55 -2.53 -23.62
N SER A 274 13.68 -1.90 -24.40
CA SER A 274 13.36 -0.48 -24.21
C SER A 274 12.89 -0.25 -22.77
N PRO A 275 13.18 0.91 -22.16
CA PRO A 275 12.47 1.32 -20.96
C PRO A 275 10.96 1.19 -21.21
N PRO A 276 10.14 0.93 -20.17
CA PRO A 276 8.69 0.91 -20.34
C PRO A 276 8.30 2.18 -21.12
N PRO A 277 7.38 2.08 -22.09
CA PRO A 277 7.15 3.18 -23.02
C PRO A 277 6.91 4.44 -22.20
N ALA A 278 7.69 5.49 -22.49
CA ALA A 278 7.36 6.83 -22.03
C ALA A 278 5.87 7.04 -22.31
N PRO A 279 5.08 7.61 -21.37
CA PRO A 279 3.66 7.78 -21.57
C PRO A 279 3.47 8.40 -22.94
N ALA A 280 2.81 7.66 -23.82
CA ALA A 280 2.66 8.03 -25.21
C ALA A 280 2.23 9.49 -25.24
N ALA A 281 2.96 10.32 -26.00
CA ALA A 281 2.64 11.72 -26.20
C ALA A 281 1.13 11.84 -26.33
N VAL A 282 0.49 12.42 -25.30
CA VAL A 282 -0.95 12.57 -25.24
C VAL A 282 -1.32 13.38 -26.47
N LYS A 283 -1.94 12.71 -27.45
CA LYS A 283 -2.60 13.39 -28.56
C LYS A 283 -3.58 14.36 -27.92
N LYS A 284 -3.44 15.64 -28.27
CA LYS A 284 -4.39 16.71 -27.96
C LYS A 284 -5.81 16.32 -28.43
N PRO A 285 -6.82 16.96 -27.83
CA PRO A 285 -7.93 16.31 -27.14
C PRO A 285 -8.91 15.64 -28.10
N VAL A 286 -9.51 14.55 -27.61
CA VAL A 286 -10.73 14.01 -28.20
C VAL A 286 -11.88 14.97 -27.86
N SER A 287 -12.43 15.63 -28.88
CA SER A 287 -13.68 16.39 -28.81
C SER A 287 -14.88 15.50 -28.41
N PRO A 288 -16.00 16.08 -27.95
CA PRO A 288 -16.75 15.58 -26.80
C PRO A 288 -17.62 14.36 -27.11
N ILE A 289 -17.68 13.47 -26.13
CA ILE A 289 -18.73 12.46 -25.96
C ILE A 289 -20.08 13.20 -25.84
N PRO A 290 -21.19 12.68 -26.40
CA PRO A 290 -22.35 13.48 -26.79
C PRO A 290 -23.13 14.06 -25.60
N LEU A 291 -23.59 15.31 -25.79
CA LEU A 291 -24.63 16.07 -25.06
C LEU A 291 -25.18 15.41 -23.77
N ILE A 292 -24.38 15.39 -22.70
CA ILE A 292 -24.88 15.14 -21.35
C ILE A 292 -25.37 16.47 -20.80
N ALA A 293 -26.57 16.52 -20.23
CA ALA A 293 -27.17 17.72 -19.66
C ALA A 293 -26.18 18.48 -18.76
N SER A 294 -26.02 19.79 -18.99
CA SER A 294 -25.08 20.62 -18.24
C SER A 294 -25.46 20.70 -16.75
N PRO A 295 -24.48 20.75 -15.83
CA PRO A 295 -24.74 21.00 -14.43
C PRO A 295 -25.57 22.28 -14.25
N THR A 296 -26.65 22.21 -13.48
CA THR A 296 -27.57 23.35 -13.29
C THR A 296 -27.55 23.79 -11.82
N PRO A 297 -27.11 25.03 -11.51
CA PRO A 297 -27.12 25.53 -10.13
C PRO A 297 -28.54 25.91 -9.70
N PHE A 298 -28.85 25.69 -8.42
CA PHE A 298 -30.06 26.22 -7.77
C PHE A 298 -29.78 26.52 -6.30
N THR A 299 -30.68 27.26 -5.66
CA THR A 299 -30.55 27.66 -4.25
C THR A 299 -31.71 27.12 -3.45
N GLU A 300 -31.42 26.30 -2.44
CA GLU A 300 -32.39 25.89 -1.44
C GLU A 300 -32.47 26.94 -0.33
N LYS A 301 -33.69 27.33 0.04
CA LYS A 301 -33.90 28.18 1.22
C LYS A 301 -34.00 27.30 2.45
N ILE A 302 -33.19 27.60 3.46
CA ILE A 302 -33.31 26.98 4.79
C ILE A 302 -34.22 27.91 5.63
N SER A 303 -33.76 28.34 6.79
CA SER A 303 -34.43 29.24 7.72
C SER A 303 -33.64 30.55 7.86
N ASN A 304 -34.31 31.62 8.31
CA ASN A 304 -33.68 32.89 8.68
C ASN A 304 -32.77 33.52 7.59
N GLY A 305 -33.14 33.39 6.32
CA GLY A 305 -32.38 33.94 5.19
C GLY A 305 -31.11 33.18 4.84
N VAL A 306 -30.79 32.09 5.54
CA VAL A 306 -29.68 31.19 5.20
C VAL A 306 -30.10 30.30 4.04
N THR A 307 -29.21 30.15 3.06
CA THR A 307 -29.45 29.35 1.86
C THR A 307 -28.36 28.31 1.66
N LEU A 308 -28.70 27.27 0.90
CA LEU A 308 -27.80 26.23 0.46
C LEU A 308 -27.74 26.24 -1.06
N GLU A 309 -26.61 26.63 -1.63
CA GLU A 309 -26.36 26.53 -3.06
C GLU A 309 -26.07 25.08 -3.44
N MET A 310 -26.80 24.57 -4.42
CA MET A 310 -26.75 23.20 -4.92
C MET A 310 -26.47 23.20 -6.42
N VAL A 311 -25.91 22.11 -6.93
CA VAL A 311 -25.69 21.89 -8.36
C VAL A 311 -26.30 20.54 -8.75
N SER A 312 -27.26 20.54 -9.68
CA SER A 312 -27.81 19.33 -10.28
C SER A 312 -26.81 18.73 -11.26
N LEU A 313 -26.34 17.52 -10.97
CA LEU A 313 -25.42 16.76 -11.80
C LEU A 313 -26.16 15.71 -12.63
N PRO A 314 -25.79 15.51 -13.90
CA PRO A 314 -26.41 14.51 -14.76
C PRO A 314 -26.00 13.10 -14.35
N ALA A 315 -26.85 12.13 -14.68
CA ALA A 315 -26.47 10.72 -14.64
C ALA A 315 -25.29 10.48 -15.58
N GLY A 316 -24.40 9.56 -15.21
CA GLY A 316 -23.21 9.29 -16.00
C GLY A 316 -22.48 8.04 -15.57
N GLN A 317 -21.38 7.78 -16.25
CA GLN A 317 -20.48 6.68 -15.94
C GLN A 317 -19.07 7.22 -15.87
N PHE A 318 -18.31 6.81 -14.87
CA PHE A 318 -16.93 7.25 -14.70
C PHE A 318 -16.06 6.13 -14.12
N LEU A 319 -14.76 6.33 -14.22
CA LEU A 319 -13.77 5.41 -13.71
C LEU A 319 -13.39 5.84 -12.29
N MET A 320 -13.88 5.11 -11.29
CA MET A 320 -13.73 5.39 -9.87
C MET A 320 -12.46 4.74 -9.33
N GLY A 321 -11.80 5.44 -8.41
CA GLY A 321 -10.53 5.03 -7.81
C GLY A 321 -9.31 5.56 -8.58
N SER A 322 -8.14 5.22 -8.06
CA SER A 322 -6.87 5.60 -8.66
C SER A 322 -6.39 4.52 -9.64
N PRO A 323 -5.80 4.91 -10.78
CA PRO A 323 -5.18 3.96 -11.68
C PRO A 323 -3.97 3.32 -11.00
N ASP A 324 -3.59 2.11 -11.43
CA ASP A 324 -2.43 1.41 -10.87
C ASP A 324 -1.11 2.19 -11.03
N SER A 325 -1.06 3.09 -12.03
CA SER A 325 0.05 3.99 -12.28
C SER A 325 0.21 5.11 -11.23
N ASP A 326 -0.82 5.44 -10.44
CA ASP A 326 -0.72 6.43 -9.37
C ASP A 326 0.04 5.84 -8.17
N SER A 327 1.30 6.28 -7.97
CA SER A 327 2.18 5.76 -6.91
C SER A 327 1.70 6.07 -5.51
N ASP A 328 0.95 7.17 -5.40
CA ASP A 328 0.60 7.77 -4.12
C ASP A 328 -0.82 7.37 -3.70
N ALA A 329 -1.48 6.55 -4.55
CA ALA A 329 -2.72 5.86 -4.26
C ALA A 329 -2.49 4.66 -3.35
N GLY A 330 -3.23 4.61 -2.24
CA GLY A 330 -3.30 3.41 -1.41
C GLY A 330 -4.18 2.33 -2.04
N ASP A 331 -4.06 1.10 -1.56
CA ASP A 331 -4.89 -0.03 -2.03
C ASP A 331 -6.39 0.20 -1.81
N TRP A 332 -6.74 1.03 -0.84
CA TRP A 332 -8.11 1.43 -0.57
C TRP A 332 -8.72 2.26 -1.71
N GLU A 333 -7.91 2.84 -2.59
CA GLU A 333 -8.37 3.55 -3.79
C GLU A 333 -8.36 2.65 -5.03
N LYS A 334 -8.07 1.36 -4.87
CA LYS A 334 -7.89 0.37 -5.94
C LYS A 334 -8.84 -0.82 -5.74
N PRO A 335 -9.10 -1.64 -6.78
CA PRO A 335 -8.77 -1.38 -8.17
C PRO A 335 -9.60 -0.23 -8.73
N GLN A 336 -9.06 0.41 -9.77
CA GLN A 336 -9.87 1.32 -10.57
C GLN A 336 -11.00 0.54 -11.25
N HIS A 337 -12.23 1.04 -11.16
CA HIS A 337 -13.39 0.31 -11.68
C HIS A 337 -14.47 1.26 -12.20
N GLN A 338 -15.25 0.78 -13.16
CA GLN A 338 -16.30 1.57 -13.79
C GLN A 338 -17.54 1.60 -12.90
N VAL A 339 -18.05 2.81 -12.62
CA VAL A 339 -19.27 3.03 -11.82
C VAL A 339 -20.25 3.89 -12.61
N LYS A 340 -21.52 3.50 -12.60
CA LYS A 340 -22.64 4.28 -13.13
C LYS A 340 -23.33 5.01 -11.98
N VAL A 341 -23.56 6.31 -12.11
CA VAL A 341 -24.24 7.13 -11.11
C VAL A 341 -25.50 7.72 -11.75
N ASN A 342 -26.61 7.73 -11.02
CA ASN A 342 -27.85 8.39 -11.45
C ASN A 342 -27.71 9.91 -11.37
N SER A 343 -28.70 10.68 -11.84
CA SER A 343 -28.71 12.13 -11.63
C SER A 343 -29.02 12.46 -10.18
N PHE A 344 -28.32 13.44 -9.62
CA PHE A 344 -28.52 13.92 -8.25
C PHE A 344 -28.07 15.38 -8.16
N ALA A 345 -28.52 16.10 -7.15
CA ALA A 345 -27.98 17.41 -6.79
C ALA A 345 -27.00 17.27 -5.63
N ILE A 346 -25.92 18.06 -5.65
CA ILE A 346 -24.93 18.09 -4.57
C ILE A 346 -24.67 19.53 -4.13
N GLY A 347 -24.34 19.73 -2.85
CA GLY A 347 -23.93 21.02 -2.32
C GLY A 347 -22.74 21.58 -3.10
N LYS A 348 -22.87 22.84 -3.54
CA LYS A 348 -21.81 23.58 -4.24
C LYS A 348 -20.54 23.69 -3.38
N TYR A 349 -20.74 23.75 -2.06
CA TYR A 349 -19.72 23.84 -1.03
C TYR A 349 -19.96 22.76 0.06
N PRO A 350 -18.95 22.46 0.90
CA PRO A 350 -19.18 21.86 2.22
C PRO A 350 -20.18 22.70 3.03
N VAL A 351 -20.92 22.06 3.94
CA VAL A 351 -21.89 22.74 4.82
C VAL A 351 -21.15 23.75 5.69
N THR A 352 -21.58 25.01 5.67
CA THR A 352 -20.97 26.08 6.45
C THR A 352 -21.44 26.09 7.89
N GLN A 353 -20.70 26.76 8.77
CA GLN A 353 -21.11 26.94 10.17
C GLN A 353 -22.45 27.66 10.30
N ALA A 354 -22.71 28.67 9.46
CA ALA A 354 -24.00 29.36 9.42
C ALA A 354 -25.15 28.41 9.05
N GLN A 355 -24.96 27.56 8.04
CA GLN A 355 -25.95 26.57 7.62
C GLN A 355 -26.19 25.53 8.71
N TYR A 356 -25.11 25.00 9.31
CA TYR A 356 -25.21 24.04 10.41
C TYR A 356 -25.97 24.62 11.60
N GLN A 357 -25.62 25.84 12.03
CA GLN A 357 -26.30 26.55 13.12
C GLN A 357 -27.78 26.82 12.80
N ALA A 358 -28.12 27.19 11.57
CA ALA A 358 -29.50 27.47 11.17
C ALA A 358 -30.39 26.23 11.19
N VAL A 359 -29.84 25.06 10.84
CA VAL A 359 -30.56 23.78 10.86
C VAL A 359 -30.57 23.19 12.27
N MET A 360 -29.41 23.06 12.92
CA MET A 360 -29.26 22.30 14.16
C MET A 360 -29.50 23.13 15.42
N GLY A 361 -29.33 24.45 15.35
CA GLY A 361 -29.43 25.34 16.51
C GLY A 361 -28.14 25.43 17.34
N THR A 362 -27.07 24.73 16.94
CA THR A 362 -25.77 24.72 17.59
C THR A 362 -24.63 24.77 16.57
N ASN A 363 -23.44 25.20 17.00
CA ASN A 363 -22.22 25.23 16.17
C ASN A 363 -21.08 24.51 16.91
N PRO A 364 -20.73 23.27 16.49
CA PRO A 364 -19.72 22.45 17.17
C PRO A 364 -18.29 22.86 16.81
N SER A 365 -18.10 23.68 15.78
CA SER A 365 -16.79 23.99 15.19
C SER A 365 -15.81 24.57 16.20
N TYR A 366 -14.56 24.16 16.12
CA TYR A 366 -13.43 24.76 16.82
C TYR A 366 -13.05 26.14 16.25
N PHE A 367 -12.93 26.27 14.93
CA PHE A 367 -12.51 27.51 14.25
C PHE A 367 -13.70 28.44 13.96
N LYS A 368 -14.07 29.28 14.93
CA LYS A 368 -15.27 30.14 14.87
C LYS A 368 -15.03 31.54 14.29
N ASN A 369 -13.94 31.75 13.56
CA ASN A 369 -13.54 33.09 13.10
C ASN A 369 -14.36 33.61 11.91
N ASN A 370 -15.11 32.76 11.21
CA ASN A 370 -15.99 33.18 10.12
C ASN A 370 -17.17 32.19 9.96
N PRO A 371 -18.44 32.67 9.93
CA PRO A 371 -19.61 31.80 9.75
C PRO A 371 -19.67 31.07 8.40
N GLN A 372 -18.89 31.50 7.40
CA GLN A 372 -18.78 30.85 6.09
C GLN A 372 -17.65 29.81 6.02
N ASN A 373 -16.91 29.59 7.10
CA ASN A 373 -16.05 28.41 7.19
C ASN A 373 -16.90 27.14 7.11
N PRO A 374 -16.35 26.01 6.61
CA PRO A 374 -17.01 24.73 6.74
C PRO A 374 -17.23 24.41 8.22
N VAL A 375 -18.35 23.76 8.53
CA VAL A 375 -18.54 23.17 9.85
C VAL A 375 -17.53 22.04 10.03
N GLU A 376 -16.87 22.02 11.19
CA GLU A 376 -15.99 20.92 11.59
C GLU A 376 -16.27 20.49 13.04
N ARG A 377 -15.60 19.43 13.51
CA ARG A 377 -16.00 18.68 14.72
C ARG A 377 -17.44 18.15 14.62
N VAL A 378 -17.75 17.59 13.46
CA VAL A 378 -18.99 16.86 13.22
C VAL A 378 -18.67 15.39 12.97
N SER A 379 -19.30 14.52 13.74
CA SER A 379 -19.23 13.07 13.52
C SER A 379 -20.11 12.69 12.32
N TRP A 380 -19.97 11.45 11.84
CA TRP A 380 -20.86 10.94 10.78
C TRP A 380 -22.32 10.93 11.26
N ASN A 381 -22.55 10.57 12.53
CA ASN A 381 -23.88 10.57 13.13
C ASN A 381 -24.49 11.98 13.16
N ASP A 382 -23.70 13.01 13.48
CA ASP A 382 -24.15 14.41 13.47
C ASP A 382 -24.50 14.87 12.06
N ALA A 383 -23.70 14.49 11.07
CA ALA A 383 -23.95 14.80 9.66
C ALA A 383 -25.25 14.15 9.16
N GLN A 384 -25.53 12.90 9.55
CA GLN A 384 -26.81 12.25 9.26
C GLN A 384 -27.99 12.95 9.96
N ALA A 385 -27.84 13.33 11.23
CA ALA A 385 -28.86 14.08 11.95
C ALA A 385 -29.15 15.45 11.29
N PHE A 386 -28.12 16.15 10.81
CA PHE A 386 -28.27 17.36 10.01
C PHE A 386 -29.07 17.08 8.73
N CYS A 387 -28.72 16.04 7.97
CA CYS A 387 -29.43 15.68 6.74
C CYS A 387 -30.91 15.37 6.99
N GLN A 388 -31.23 14.63 8.05
CA GLN A 388 -32.60 14.34 8.46
C GLN A 388 -33.38 15.61 8.80
N LYS A 389 -32.78 16.51 9.59
CA LYS A 389 -33.44 17.76 9.99
C LYS A 389 -33.61 18.73 8.81
N LEU A 390 -32.60 18.82 7.93
CA LEU A 390 -32.71 19.58 6.69
C LEU A 390 -33.82 19.03 5.78
N SER A 391 -33.99 17.70 5.74
CA SER A 391 -35.07 17.06 5.00
C SER A 391 -36.45 17.44 5.54
N GLN A 392 -36.60 17.48 6.87
CA GLN A 392 -37.84 17.91 7.53
C GLN A 392 -38.16 19.38 7.26
N ILE A 393 -37.15 20.26 7.25
CA ILE A 393 -37.31 21.70 7.00
C ILE A 393 -37.74 21.97 5.56
N THR A 394 -37.15 21.26 4.59
CA THR A 394 -37.31 21.55 3.16
C THR A 394 -38.39 20.71 2.50
N GLY A 395 -38.82 19.61 3.12
CA GLY A 395 -39.72 18.61 2.52
C GLY A 395 -39.06 17.77 1.42
N LYS A 396 -37.74 17.87 1.24
CA LYS A 396 -36.96 17.10 0.26
C LYS A 396 -36.08 16.08 0.98
N THR A 397 -35.65 15.03 0.28
CA THR A 397 -34.71 14.06 0.86
C THR A 397 -33.28 14.55 0.71
N TYR A 398 -32.62 14.82 1.85
CA TYR A 398 -31.20 15.11 1.96
C TYR A 398 -30.48 13.96 2.67
N ARG A 399 -29.26 13.67 2.23
CA ARG A 399 -28.37 12.66 2.80
C ARG A 399 -26.91 13.00 2.52
N LEU A 400 -25.99 12.25 3.11
CA LEU A 400 -24.60 12.25 2.69
C LEU A 400 -24.46 11.70 1.25
N PRO A 401 -23.47 12.18 0.47
CA PRO A 401 -23.12 11.56 -0.80
C PRO A 401 -22.65 10.12 -0.56
N THR A 402 -22.91 9.24 -1.52
CA THR A 402 -22.10 8.01 -1.61
C THR A 402 -20.68 8.39 -2.05
N GLU A 403 -19.71 7.55 -1.78
CA GLU A 403 -18.34 7.77 -2.27
C GLU A 403 -18.26 7.83 -3.79
N ALA A 404 -19.09 7.04 -4.47
CA ALA A 404 -19.21 7.09 -5.92
C ALA A 404 -19.75 8.43 -6.41
N GLU A 405 -20.82 8.94 -5.79
CA GLU A 405 -21.37 10.27 -6.09
C GLU A 405 -20.36 11.38 -5.81
N TRP A 406 -19.66 11.28 -4.69
CA TRP A 406 -18.65 12.25 -4.30
C TRP A 406 -17.48 12.30 -5.29
N GLU A 407 -16.92 11.14 -5.67
CA GLU A 407 -15.78 11.10 -6.59
C GLU A 407 -16.19 11.50 -8.01
N TYR A 408 -17.39 11.11 -8.46
CA TYR A 408 -17.98 11.57 -9.72
C TYR A 408 -18.08 13.10 -9.75
N ALA A 409 -18.64 13.69 -8.68
CA ALA A 409 -18.77 15.13 -8.53
C ALA A 409 -17.41 15.82 -8.47
N CYS A 410 -16.44 15.25 -7.74
CA CYS A 410 -15.08 15.80 -7.62
C CYS A 410 -14.41 15.87 -8.98
N ARG A 411 -14.39 14.75 -9.71
CA ARG A 411 -13.74 14.61 -11.02
C ARG A 411 -14.34 15.50 -12.08
N ALA A 412 -15.65 15.76 -12.04
CA ALA A 412 -16.34 16.61 -13.01
C ALA A 412 -15.99 16.29 -14.48
N GLY A 413 -15.89 15.00 -14.80
CA GLY A 413 -15.55 14.50 -16.13
C GLY A 413 -14.06 14.24 -16.39
N THR A 414 -13.15 14.58 -15.45
CA THR A 414 -11.72 14.27 -15.61
C THR A 414 -11.37 12.85 -15.12
N THR A 415 -10.30 12.29 -15.69
CA THR A 415 -9.67 11.04 -15.23
C THR A 415 -8.34 11.29 -14.54
N THR A 416 -7.98 12.56 -14.36
CA THR A 416 -6.70 13.02 -13.83
C THR A 416 -6.60 12.79 -12.31
N ARG A 417 -5.38 12.92 -11.79
CA ARG A 417 -5.05 12.74 -10.38
C ARG A 417 -5.73 13.77 -9.48
N TYR A 418 -5.81 15.02 -9.94
CA TYR A 418 -6.61 16.09 -9.35
C TYR A 418 -7.72 16.48 -10.32
N TYR A 419 -8.81 17.08 -9.85
CA TYR A 419 -9.88 17.50 -10.76
C TYR A 419 -9.44 18.62 -11.72
N PHE A 420 -8.33 19.29 -11.42
CA PHE A 420 -7.75 20.38 -12.21
C PHE A 420 -6.60 19.92 -13.13
N GLY A 421 -6.20 18.65 -13.09
CA GLY A 421 -5.09 18.10 -13.88
C GLY A 421 -4.17 17.18 -13.07
N ASP A 422 -2.96 16.95 -13.56
CA ASP A 422 -1.96 16.08 -12.91
C ASP A 422 -0.78 16.87 -12.29
N ASP A 423 -0.71 18.18 -12.54
CA ASP A 423 0.36 19.06 -12.04
C ASP A 423 0.08 19.53 -10.62
N ALA A 424 0.69 18.85 -9.64
CA ALA A 424 0.54 19.17 -8.22
C ALA A 424 1.03 20.59 -7.85
N SER A 425 1.85 21.25 -8.67
CA SER A 425 2.30 22.63 -8.40
C SER A 425 1.15 23.63 -8.39
N GLN A 426 0.03 23.30 -9.06
CA GLN A 426 -1.18 24.12 -9.11
C GLN A 426 -2.09 23.97 -7.88
N LEU A 427 -1.82 22.99 -7.00
CA LEU A 427 -2.71 22.66 -5.87
C LEU A 427 -3.06 23.88 -5.00
N GLY A 428 -2.13 24.83 -4.86
CA GLY A 428 -2.32 26.09 -4.14
C GLY A 428 -3.55 26.90 -4.57
N ASP A 429 -3.93 26.83 -5.85
CA ASP A 429 -5.07 27.55 -6.41
C ASP A 429 -6.42 26.87 -6.13
N TYR A 430 -6.39 25.57 -5.84
CA TYR A 430 -7.57 24.69 -5.82
C TYR A 430 -7.91 24.10 -4.45
N ALA A 431 -6.97 24.14 -3.49
CA ALA A 431 -7.16 23.54 -2.17
C ALA A 431 -6.57 24.36 -1.03
N TRP A 432 -7.22 24.29 0.13
CA TRP A 432 -6.63 24.63 1.42
C TRP A 432 -6.02 23.38 2.06
N TYR A 433 -4.70 23.38 2.29
CA TYR A 433 -3.93 22.27 2.83
C TYR A 433 -2.80 22.78 3.74
N SER A 434 -2.02 21.88 4.34
CA SER A 434 -1.07 22.21 5.41
C SER A 434 -0.11 23.37 5.08
N ALA A 435 0.34 23.47 3.84
CA ALA A 435 1.32 24.49 3.45
C ALA A 435 0.73 25.89 3.25
N ASN A 436 -0.58 26.02 2.98
CA ASN A 436 -1.20 27.31 2.65
C ASN A 436 -2.39 27.69 3.56
N SER A 437 -2.81 26.82 4.48
CA SER A 437 -4.00 27.03 5.31
C SER A 437 -3.75 27.85 6.57
N GLN A 438 -2.49 28.12 6.94
CA GLN A 438 -2.13 28.69 8.25
C GLN A 438 -2.76 27.91 9.42
N SER A 439 -2.85 26.58 9.27
CA SER A 439 -3.35 25.66 10.30
C SER A 439 -4.79 25.92 10.77
N LYS A 440 -5.68 26.34 9.87
CA LYS A 440 -7.10 26.59 10.15
C LYS A 440 -8.00 26.35 8.94
N THR A 441 -9.31 26.23 9.17
CA THR A 441 -10.33 26.29 8.11
C THR A 441 -10.48 27.70 7.56
N HIS A 442 -10.93 27.79 6.31
CA HIS A 442 -11.18 29.05 5.60
C HIS A 442 -12.59 29.09 5.04
N PRO A 443 -13.13 30.29 4.73
CA PRO A 443 -14.43 30.40 4.09
C PRO A 443 -14.51 29.57 2.81
N VAL A 444 -15.63 28.88 2.62
CA VAL A 444 -15.85 28.06 1.43
C VAL A 444 -15.83 28.92 0.16
N GLY A 445 -15.41 28.34 -0.96
CA GLY A 445 -15.44 28.99 -2.26
C GLY A 445 -14.30 29.97 -2.55
N GLN A 446 -13.27 30.03 -1.69
CA GLN A 446 -12.12 30.93 -1.90
C GLN A 446 -11.06 30.37 -2.87
N LYS A 447 -11.11 29.08 -3.17
CA LYS A 447 -10.25 28.42 -4.17
C LYS A 447 -11.00 28.27 -5.50
N LYS A 448 -10.28 27.93 -6.58
CA LYS A 448 -10.90 27.69 -7.90
C LYS A 448 -11.82 26.46 -7.85
N PRO A 449 -12.98 26.47 -8.55
CA PRO A 449 -13.87 25.32 -8.64
C PRO A 449 -13.38 24.27 -9.64
N ASN A 450 -14.02 23.10 -9.64
CA ASN A 450 -13.92 22.15 -10.73
C ASN A 450 -14.80 22.54 -11.94
N ALA A 451 -14.76 21.75 -13.02
CA ALA A 451 -15.48 22.03 -14.27
C ALA A 451 -17.01 22.10 -14.14
N TRP A 452 -17.58 21.62 -13.03
CA TRP A 452 -19.02 21.66 -12.75
C TRP A 452 -19.40 22.73 -11.73
N GLY A 453 -18.47 23.61 -11.35
CA GLY A 453 -18.72 24.71 -10.43
C GLY A 453 -18.78 24.30 -8.96
N LEU A 454 -18.26 23.12 -8.60
CA LEU A 454 -18.13 22.68 -7.22
C LEU A 454 -16.79 23.12 -6.62
N TYR A 455 -16.84 23.56 -5.37
CA TYR A 455 -15.71 24.11 -4.65
C TYR A 455 -15.27 23.21 -3.50
N ASP A 456 -14.02 23.42 -3.07
CA ASP A 456 -13.41 22.79 -1.90
C ASP A 456 -13.44 21.24 -1.93
N MET A 457 -13.45 20.62 -3.11
CA MET A 457 -13.57 19.15 -3.23
C MET A 457 -12.34 18.40 -2.66
N ILE A 458 -11.16 19.00 -2.53
CA ILE A 458 -9.92 18.27 -2.18
C ILE A 458 -9.09 18.94 -1.08
N GLY A 459 -9.74 19.73 -0.22
CA GLY A 459 -9.08 20.48 0.84
C GLY A 459 -10.08 21.13 1.79
N ASN A 460 -9.58 22.01 2.66
CA ASN A 460 -10.35 22.67 3.71
C ASN A 460 -10.81 21.67 4.79
N VAL A 461 -11.72 20.74 4.50
CA VAL A 461 -12.14 19.67 5.42
C VAL A 461 -12.33 18.33 4.69
N TRP A 462 -11.99 17.23 5.38
CA TRP A 462 -12.43 15.90 4.94
C TRP A 462 -13.94 15.81 5.00
N GLU A 463 -14.56 15.10 4.05
CA GLU A 463 -16.02 15.04 3.95
C GLU A 463 -16.56 13.65 4.15
N TRP A 464 -17.51 13.51 5.07
CA TRP A 464 -18.21 12.25 5.31
C TRP A 464 -19.02 11.78 4.09
N CYS A 465 -18.96 10.48 3.83
CA CYS A 465 -19.80 9.78 2.86
C CYS A 465 -20.70 8.76 3.58
N GLU A 466 -21.76 8.31 2.91
CA GLU A 466 -22.72 7.32 3.45
C GLU A 466 -22.08 5.95 3.71
N ASP A 467 -21.11 5.58 2.86
CA ASP A 467 -20.46 4.28 2.77
C ASP A 467 -19.75 3.83 4.06
N ASP A 468 -19.82 2.53 4.32
CA ASP A 468 -18.90 1.86 5.23
C ASP A 468 -17.54 1.69 4.57
N TRP A 469 -16.48 1.69 5.37
CA TRP A 469 -15.13 1.52 4.89
C TRP A 469 -14.86 0.10 4.45
N HIS A 470 -14.37 -0.03 3.22
CA HIS A 470 -13.76 -1.24 2.69
C HIS A 470 -12.31 -0.96 2.32
N ASP A 471 -11.43 -1.95 2.53
CA ASP A 471 -9.98 -1.78 2.34
C ASP A 471 -9.55 -1.68 0.86
N ASN A 472 -10.47 -1.87 -0.08
CA ASN A 472 -10.32 -1.73 -1.53
C ASN A 472 -11.72 -1.71 -2.19
N TYR A 473 -11.77 -1.61 -3.52
CA TYR A 473 -13.00 -1.65 -4.33
C TYR A 473 -13.35 -3.02 -4.90
N ILE A 474 -12.71 -4.11 -4.45
CA ILE A 474 -13.05 -5.46 -4.90
C ILE A 474 -14.44 -5.80 -4.35
N GLY A 475 -15.41 -5.96 -5.25
CA GLY A 475 -16.82 -6.18 -4.89
C GLY A 475 -17.62 -4.90 -4.64
N ALA A 476 -17.05 -3.72 -4.92
CA ALA A 476 -17.76 -2.45 -4.79
C ALA A 476 -19.01 -2.40 -5.70
N PRO A 477 -20.10 -1.75 -5.24
CA PRO A 477 -21.26 -1.48 -6.08
C PRO A 477 -20.88 -0.71 -7.34
N LYS A 478 -21.44 -1.12 -8.49
CA LYS A 478 -21.18 -0.48 -9.79
C LYS A 478 -22.28 0.50 -10.22
N ASP A 479 -23.29 0.69 -9.37
CA ASP A 479 -24.51 1.46 -9.64
C ASP A 479 -24.59 2.76 -8.82
N GLY A 480 -23.48 3.15 -8.18
CA GLY A 480 -23.37 4.37 -7.39
C GLY A 480 -24.13 4.33 -6.06
N SER A 481 -24.64 3.15 -5.66
CA SER A 481 -25.20 2.95 -4.33
C SER A 481 -24.09 2.92 -3.25
N ALA A 482 -24.49 3.24 -2.01
CA ALA A 482 -23.60 3.12 -0.87
C ALA A 482 -23.22 1.64 -0.65
N TRP A 483 -22.04 1.39 -0.10
CA TRP A 483 -21.53 0.04 0.16
C TRP A 483 -21.59 -0.33 1.65
N PRO A 484 -22.75 -0.78 2.17
CA PRO A 484 -22.89 -1.17 3.57
C PRO A 484 -22.20 -2.51 3.87
N ILE A 485 -21.76 -2.69 5.11
CA ILE A 485 -21.32 -3.98 5.65
C ILE A 485 -22.54 -4.68 6.28
N ASN A 486 -22.94 -5.84 5.74
CA ASN A 486 -24.16 -6.59 6.12
C ASN A 486 -24.05 -7.34 7.47
N ASN A 487 -23.38 -6.75 8.47
CA ASN A 487 -23.28 -7.29 9.82
C ASN A 487 -23.75 -6.21 10.79
N ASP A 488 -24.69 -6.55 11.69
CA ASP A 488 -25.46 -5.67 12.60
C ASP A 488 -24.66 -4.73 13.55
N ASN A 489 -23.33 -4.68 13.43
CA ASN A 489 -22.48 -3.87 14.27
C ASN A 489 -22.39 -2.42 13.76
N ARG A 490 -23.04 -1.49 14.45
CA ARG A 490 -23.00 -0.03 14.15
C ARG A 490 -21.64 0.65 14.41
N SER A 491 -20.57 -0.13 14.61
CA SER A 491 -19.21 0.32 14.91
C SER A 491 -18.28 0.35 13.69
N HIS A 492 -18.80 0.05 12.49
CA HIS A 492 -18.00 0.06 11.27
C HIS A 492 -17.46 1.46 10.96
N LEU A 493 -16.21 1.51 10.49
CA LEU A 493 -15.58 2.75 10.07
C LEU A 493 -16.34 3.32 8.87
N LYS A 494 -16.55 4.64 8.86
CA LYS A 494 -17.21 5.36 7.77
C LYS A 494 -16.20 6.05 6.88
N CYS A 495 -16.55 6.20 5.60
CA CYS A 495 -15.67 6.78 4.60
C CYS A 495 -15.64 8.31 4.66
N LEU A 496 -14.45 8.85 4.42
CA LEU A 496 -14.16 10.27 4.24
C LEU A 496 -13.51 10.47 2.88
N ARG A 497 -13.81 11.59 2.22
CA ARG A 497 -13.24 11.95 0.93
C ARG A 497 -12.65 13.35 0.90
N GLY A 498 -11.75 13.58 -0.06
CA GLY A 498 -11.15 14.88 -0.33
C GLY A 498 -9.86 15.10 0.43
N GLY A 499 -9.82 16.10 1.30
CA GLY A 499 -8.59 16.47 1.99
C GLY A 499 -8.90 17.60 2.95
N SER A 500 -7.94 17.98 3.77
CA SER A 500 -8.18 18.98 4.82
C SER A 500 -7.08 20.02 4.90
N TRP A 501 -7.39 21.12 5.59
CA TRP A 501 -6.46 22.18 5.92
C TRP A 501 -5.18 21.69 6.61
N ASN A 502 -5.22 20.55 7.30
CA ASN A 502 -4.08 19.92 7.99
C ASN A 502 -3.49 18.72 7.23
N SER A 503 -3.74 18.57 5.93
CA SER A 503 -3.19 17.45 5.17
C SER A 503 -1.67 17.57 4.97
N TYR A 504 -0.89 17.06 5.95
CA TYR A 504 0.57 17.19 6.01
C TYR A 504 1.31 16.47 4.87
N LYS A 505 0.67 15.46 4.27
CA LYS A 505 1.16 14.75 3.09
C LYS A 505 0.61 15.32 1.78
N ALA A 506 0.19 16.57 1.76
CA ALA A 506 -0.09 17.25 0.50
C ALA A 506 1.18 17.21 -0.39
N PRO A 507 1.04 16.94 -1.69
CA PRO A 507 -0.19 16.96 -2.48
C PRO A 507 -0.94 15.61 -2.55
N ASP A 508 -0.46 14.55 -1.90
CA ASP A 508 -1.00 13.18 -2.04
C ASP A 508 -2.38 13.03 -1.40
N TYR A 509 -2.66 13.80 -0.35
CA TYR A 509 -3.95 13.80 0.36
C TYR A 509 -4.99 14.75 -0.25
N CYS A 510 -4.74 15.29 -1.44
CA CYS A 510 -5.66 16.17 -2.16
C CYS A 510 -6.04 15.61 -3.54
N ARG A 511 -5.85 14.30 -3.78
CA ARG A 511 -6.17 13.65 -5.06
C ARG A 511 -7.69 13.43 -5.19
N SER A 512 -8.21 13.28 -6.41
CA SER A 512 -9.65 13.06 -6.60
C SER A 512 -10.15 11.71 -6.07
N ALA A 513 -9.29 10.69 -6.07
CA ALA A 513 -9.63 9.35 -5.59
C ALA A 513 -9.37 9.13 -4.10
N ILE A 514 -8.65 10.06 -3.43
CA ILE A 514 -8.23 9.85 -2.05
C ILE A 514 -9.44 9.67 -1.15
N ARG A 515 -9.32 8.71 -0.25
CA ARG A 515 -10.30 8.39 0.77
C ARG A 515 -9.60 8.07 2.08
N SER A 516 -10.31 8.33 3.16
CA SER A 516 -9.88 8.08 4.53
C SER A 516 -11.06 7.47 5.29
N ARG A 517 -10.85 7.13 6.56
CA ARG A 517 -11.91 6.54 7.39
C ARG A 517 -11.86 7.02 8.82
N ASN A 518 -13.00 6.96 9.47
CA ASN A 518 -13.05 7.05 10.93
C ASN A 518 -14.28 6.42 11.56
N LEU A 519 -14.26 6.32 12.89
CA LEU A 519 -15.42 5.87 13.63
C LEU A 519 -16.58 6.87 13.43
N PRO A 520 -17.82 6.38 13.32
CA PRO A 520 -18.98 7.22 13.04
C PRO A 520 -19.29 8.23 14.15
N SER A 521 -18.79 7.99 15.37
CA SER A 521 -18.91 8.87 16.54
C SER A 521 -17.77 9.88 16.70
N TYR A 522 -16.70 9.80 15.89
CA TYR A 522 -15.51 10.61 16.11
C TYR A 522 -15.61 11.98 15.43
N ASP A 523 -15.51 13.05 16.21
CA ASP A 523 -15.61 14.46 15.82
C ASP A 523 -14.22 15.15 15.83
N ASN A 524 -13.53 15.17 14.69
CA ASN A 524 -12.22 15.85 14.57
C ASN A 524 -12.37 17.26 13.98
N TYR A 525 -11.47 18.17 14.34
CA TYR A 525 -11.38 19.54 13.83
C TYR A 525 -11.00 19.71 12.35
N SER A 526 -10.97 18.61 11.60
CA SER A 526 -10.65 18.55 10.16
C SER A 526 -11.73 17.84 9.34
N ARG A 527 -12.86 17.46 9.95
CA ARG A 527 -13.94 16.71 9.31
C ARG A 527 -15.22 17.53 9.25
N GLY A 528 -15.75 17.66 8.05
CA GLY A 528 -17.04 18.23 7.73
C GLY A 528 -17.81 17.29 6.81
N PHE A 529 -18.73 17.84 6.04
CA PHE A 529 -19.49 17.10 5.04
C PHE A 529 -20.15 18.07 4.05
N ARG A 530 -20.59 17.53 2.93
CA ARG A 530 -21.58 18.17 2.05
C ARG A 530 -22.78 17.25 1.90
N VAL A 531 -23.88 17.80 1.38
CA VAL A 531 -25.13 17.05 1.23
C VAL A 531 -25.46 16.81 -0.23
N VAL A 532 -26.17 15.72 -0.50
CA VAL A 532 -26.84 15.49 -1.78
C VAL A 532 -28.34 15.48 -1.60
N CYS A 533 -29.05 15.80 -2.68
CA CYS A 533 -30.50 15.77 -2.79
C CYS A 533 -30.86 15.09 -4.11
N GLY A 534 -31.73 14.09 -4.10
CA GLY A 534 -32.08 13.35 -5.31
C GLY A 534 -33.49 12.78 -5.25
N ALA A 535 -34.22 12.93 -6.36
CA ALA A 535 -35.59 12.44 -6.54
C ALA A 535 -35.66 10.94 -6.24
N GLY A 536 -36.62 10.54 -5.40
CA GLY A 536 -36.69 9.22 -4.77
C GLY A 536 -36.33 8.06 -5.70
N ARG A 537 -35.49 7.14 -5.20
CA ARG A 537 -35.39 5.80 -5.78
C ARG A 537 -36.79 5.21 -5.73
N THR A 538 -37.37 4.95 -6.90
CA THR A 538 -38.55 4.08 -7.00
C THR A 538 -38.11 2.74 -6.44
N LEU A 539 -38.79 2.31 -5.36
CA LEU A 539 -38.56 1.06 -4.64
C LEU A 539 -38.65 -0.16 -5.56
#